data_AF-A0A2T4DTR2-F1
#
_entry.id   AF-A0A2T4DTR2-F1
#
_cell.length_a   1.000
_cell.length_b   1.000
_cell.length_c   1.000
_cell.angle_alpha   90.00
_cell.angle_beta   90.00
_cell.angle_gamma   90.00
#
_symmetry.space_group_name_H-M   'P 1'
#
loop_
_entity.id
_entity.type
_entity.pdbx_description
1 polymer ?
#
loop_
_entity_poly.entity_id
_entity_poly.type
_entity_poly.pdbx_seq_one_letter_code
_entity_poly.pdbx_strand_id
1 'polypeptide(L)'
;MDNGFYWVSDFLNRKIHKTLTKKILGGVNNDQLEQTVVDNIMNKFNKNFTTEYEVLSQLSKGRVLIYTSWCLEAEINNGGFIQYFYNSTGELAYLALEGLEQLGAVEHANLLRRALVLLELNEDTFEKLRSENLITSFVEARQEVDFSSFDEEFYELEKNQTLSELRINYIRQSLTEFVD
;
A
#
# COMPACT_ATOMS: atom_id res chain seq x y z
N MET A 1 14.80 -23.43 -5.61
CA MET A 1 14.28 -23.71 -6.97
C MET A 1 13.63 -22.44 -7.45
N ASP A 2 13.94 -22.09 -8.70
CA ASP A 2 13.81 -20.76 -9.30
C ASP A 2 12.34 -20.42 -9.64
N ASN A 3 11.53 -20.23 -8.60
CA ASN A 3 10.11 -19.84 -8.76
C ASN A 3 9.97 -18.37 -9.18
N GLY A 4 11.00 -17.54 -8.97
CA GLY A 4 10.94 -16.09 -9.21
C GLY A 4 10.64 -15.71 -10.66
N PHE A 5 11.14 -16.50 -11.63
CA PHE A 5 10.92 -16.22 -13.05
C PHE A 5 9.47 -16.42 -13.50
N TYR A 6 8.78 -17.42 -12.92
CA TYR A 6 7.37 -17.70 -13.21
C TYR A 6 6.44 -16.63 -12.62
N TRP A 7 6.68 -16.20 -11.38
CA TRP A 7 5.88 -15.14 -10.73
C TRP A 7 5.94 -13.81 -11.49
N VAL A 8 7.12 -13.41 -11.98
CA VAL A 8 7.28 -12.18 -12.77
C VAL A 8 6.56 -12.30 -14.12
N SER A 9 6.66 -13.46 -14.78
CA SER A 9 5.97 -13.69 -16.05
C SER A 9 4.44 -13.65 -15.90
N ASP A 10 3.91 -14.31 -14.87
CA ASP A 10 2.48 -14.35 -14.60
C ASP A 10 1.96 -12.95 -14.22
N PHE A 11 2.71 -12.21 -13.41
CA PHE A 11 2.38 -10.82 -13.08
C PHE A 11 2.31 -9.95 -14.34
N LEU A 12 3.31 -9.98 -15.21
CA LEU A 12 3.34 -9.15 -16.42
C LEU A 12 2.24 -9.51 -17.43
N ASN A 13 1.81 -10.77 -17.47
CA ASN A 13 0.79 -11.26 -18.40
C ASN A 13 -0.62 -11.32 -17.79
N ARG A 14 -0.79 -10.88 -16.54
CA ARG A 14 -2.09 -10.95 -15.83
C ARG A 14 -3.15 -10.11 -16.54
N LYS A 15 -4.39 -10.56 -16.44
CA LYS A 15 -5.54 -9.88 -17.03
C LYS A 15 -5.93 -8.66 -16.18
N ILE A 16 -5.79 -7.47 -16.75
CA ILE A 16 -6.29 -6.23 -16.13
C ILE A 16 -7.77 -6.02 -16.46
N HIS A 17 -8.60 -6.00 -15.43
CA HIS A 17 -10.04 -5.76 -15.55
C HIS A 17 -10.36 -4.27 -15.46
N LYS A 18 -10.81 -3.65 -16.56
CA LYS A 18 -11.26 -2.24 -16.54
C LYS A 18 -12.54 -2.02 -15.73
N THR A 19 -13.36 -3.06 -15.63
CA THR A 19 -14.63 -3.07 -14.90
C THR A 19 -14.71 -4.34 -14.06
N LEU A 20 -15.08 -4.21 -12.80
CA LEU A 20 -15.29 -5.30 -11.87
C LEU A 20 -16.78 -5.55 -11.66
N THR A 21 -17.17 -6.83 -11.70
CA THR A 21 -18.54 -7.28 -11.42
C THR A 21 -18.49 -8.34 -10.33
N LYS A 22 -19.62 -8.59 -9.66
CA LYS A 22 -19.72 -9.66 -8.67
C LYS A 22 -19.34 -11.03 -9.25
N LYS A 23 -19.68 -11.29 -10.51
CA LYS A 23 -19.33 -12.53 -11.21
C LYS A 23 -17.82 -12.68 -11.39
N ILE A 24 -17.12 -11.59 -11.73
CA ILE A 24 -15.66 -11.59 -11.84
C ILE A 24 -15.08 -11.88 -10.46
N LEU A 25 -15.37 -11.01 -9.47
CA LEU A 25 -14.76 -11.11 -8.15
C LEU A 25 -15.08 -12.44 -7.44
N GLY A 26 -16.30 -12.96 -7.58
CA GLY A 26 -16.68 -14.25 -7.02
C GLY A 26 -16.03 -15.46 -7.71
N GLY A 27 -15.47 -15.29 -8.92
CA GLY A 27 -14.82 -16.35 -9.69
C GLY A 27 -13.29 -16.31 -9.70
N VAL A 28 -12.66 -15.19 -9.33
CA VAL A 28 -11.20 -15.10 -9.19
C VAL A 28 -10.77 -15.85 -7.93
N ASN A 29 -9.62 -16.54 -7.95
CA ASN A 29 -9.04 -17.22 -6.79
C ASN A 29 -8.42 -16.21 -5.80
N ASN A 30 -8.21 -16.61 -4.53
CA ASN A 30 -7.72 -15.71 -3.50
C ASN A 30 -6.32 -15.13 -3.80
N ASP A 31 -5.43 -15.94 -4.35
CA ASP A 31 -4.07 -15.57 -4.78
C ASP A 31 -4.03 -14.45 -5.84
N GLN A 32 -5.10 -14.30 -6.61
CA GLN A 32 -5.23 -13.28 -7.66
C GLN A 32 -6.22 -12.16 -7.30
N LEU A 33 -7.03 -12.35 -6.25
CA LEU A 33 -8.18 -11.48 -5.95
C LEU A 33 -7.75 -10.06 -5.63
N GLU A 34 -6.79 -9.92 -4.72
CA GLU A 34 -6.24 -8.62 -4.33
C GLU A 34 -5.65 -7.89 -5.53
N GLN A 35 -4.75 -8.54 -6.26
CA GLN A 35 -4.11 -7.92 -7.42
C GLN A 35 -5.14 -7.53 -8.48
N THR A 36 -6.20 -8.32 -8.68
CA THR A 36 -7.30 -7.98 -9.60
C THR A 36 -8.01 -6.68 -9.19
N VAL A 37 -8.20 -6.45 -7.89
CA VAL A 37 -8.80 -5.23 -7.36
C VAL A 37 -7.83 -4.05 -7.48
N VAL A 38 -6.57 -4.23 -7.09
CA VAL A 38 -5.52 -3.20 -7.19
C VAL A 38 -5.31 -2.77 -8.63
N ASP A 39 -5.22 -3.70 -9.58
CA ASP A 39 -5.10 -3.41 -11.01
C ASP A 39 -6.27 -2.60 -11.55
N ASN A 40 -7.50 -2.94 -11.12
CA ASN A 40 -8.68 -2.19 -11.51
C ASN A 40 -8.64 -0.74 -11.01
N ILE A 41 -8.18 -0.53 -9.77
CA ILE A 41 -8.01 0.79 -9.16
C ILE A 41 -6.91 1.56 -9.91
N MET A 42 -5.72 0.97 -10.08
CA MET A 42 -4.59 1.60 -10.77
C MET A 42 -4.91 1.96 -12.22
N ASN A 43 -5.75 1.18 -12.90
CA ASN A 43 -6.20 1.48 -14.26
C ASN A 43 -7.10 2.73 -14.34
N LYS A 44 -7.55 3.30 -13.21
CA LYS A 44 -8.30 4.56 -13.13
C LYS A 44 -7.39 5.78 -12.97
N PHE A 45 -6.12 5.60 -12.63
CA PHE A 45 -5.16 6.70 -12.49
C PHE A 45 -4.61 7.15 -13.84
N ASN A 46 -4.11 8.38 -13.89
CA ASN A 46 -3.31 8.82 -15.02
C ASN A 46 -1.92 8.16 -15.00
N LYS A 47 -1.20 8.21 -16.13
CA LYS A 47 0.09 7.53 -16.29
C LYS A 47 1.18 7.97 -15.29
N ASN A 48 1.05 9.17 -14.75
CA ASN A 48 2.06 9.79 -13.88
C ASN A 48 1.62 9.79 -12.41
N PHE A 49 0.49 9.15 -12.07
CA PHE A 49 -0.08 9.07 -10.72
C PHE A 49 -0.36 10.43 -10.03
N THR A 50 -0.37 11.53 -10.77
CA THR A 50 -0.59 12.88 -10.20
C THR A 50 -2.04 13.17 -9.82
N THR A 51 -2.97 12.25 -10.12
CA THR A 51 -4.41 12.38 -9.80
C THR A 51 -4.86 11.31 -8.81
N GLU A 52 -3.92 10.64 -8.13
CA GLU A 52 -4.22 9.49 -7.26
C GLU A 52 -5.22 9.87 -6.17
N TYR A 53 -4.94 10.91 -5.38
CA TYR A 53 -5.83 11.36 -4.31
C TYR A 53 -7.22 11.77 -4.83
N GLU A 54 -7.28 12.50 -5.95
CA GLU A 54 -8.53 12.91 -6.58
C GLU A 54 -9.37 11.69 -6.99
N VAL A 55 -8.75 10.72 -7.66
CA VAL A 55 -9.44 9.49 -8.06
C VAL A 55 -9.89 8.69 -6.85
N LEU A 56 -9.02 8.49 -5.85
CA LEU A 56 -9.34 7.76 -4.62
C LEU A 56 -10.53 8.39 -3.89
N SER A 57 -10.64 9.72 -3.85
CA SER A 57 -11.75 10.43 -3.22
C SER A 57 -13.13 10.12 -3.84
N GLN A 58 -13.15 9.59 -5.06
CA GLN A 58 -14.37 9.23 -5.80
C GLN A 58 -14.67 7.72 -5.73
N LEU A 59 -13.78 6.91 -5.15
CA LEU A 59 -13.97 5.47 -5.03
C LEU A 59 -14.74 5.11 -3.75
N SER A 60 -15.21 3.87 -3.70
CA SER A 60 -15.78 3.30 -2.48
C SER A 60 -14.74 3.21 -1.37
N LYS A 61 -15.20 3.18 -0.11
CA LYS A 61 -14.35 3.01 1.07
C LYS A 61 -13.46 1.77 0.96
N GLY A 62 -14.02 0.63 0.57
CA GLY A 62 -13.26 -0.60 0.35
C GLY A 62 -12.16 -0.45 -0.68
N ARG A 63 -12.37 0.26 -1.79
CA ARG A 63 -11.29 0.49 -2.78
C ARG A 63 -10.17 1.36 -2.22
N VAL A 64 -10.50 2.44 -1.51
CA VAL A 64 -9.51 3.32 -0.88
C VAL A 64 -8.70 2.53 0.16
N LEU A 65 -9.37 1.79 1.02
CA LEU A 65 -8.78 0.95 2.05
C LEU A 65 -7.81 -0.08 1.45
N ILE A 66 -8.24 -0.85 0.45
CA ILE A 66 -7.41 -1.89 -0.17
C ILE A 66 -6.18 -1.25 -0.83
N TYR A 67 -6.36 -0.16 -1.57
CA TYR A 67 -5.26 0.46 -2.30
C TYR A 67 -4.20 1.05 -1.37
N THR A 68 -4.62 1.84 -0.37
CA THR A 68 -3.71 2.56 0.51
C THR A 68 -2.93 1.63 1.43
N SER A 69 -3.58 0.60 1.96
CA SER A 69 -2.90 -0.43 2.77
C SER A 69 -2.03 -1.38 1.93
N TRP A 70 -2.34 -1.58 0.65
CA TRP A 70 -1.45 -2.28 -0.29
C TRP A 70 -0.19 -1.46 -0.61
N CYS A 71 -0.32 -0.15 -0.86
CA CYS A 71 0.84 0.72 -1.08
C CYS A 71 1.77 0.77 0.13
N LEU A 72 1.20 0.83 1.35
CA LEU A 72 1.98 0.78 2.60
C LEU A 72 2.86 -0.48 2.66
N GLU A 73 2.25 -1.65 2.53
CA GLU A 73 2.97 -2.93 2.57
C GLU A 73 4.00 -3.05 1.43
N ALA A 74 3.65 -2.63 0.21
CA ALA A 74 4.54 -2.70 -0.93
C ALA A 74 5.80 -1.84 -0.74
N GLU A 75 5.65 -0.63 -0.20
CA GLU A 75 6.76 0.29 0.01
C GLU A 75 7.65 -0.15 1.18
N ILE A 76 7.06 -0.61 2.29
CA ILE A 76 7.84 -1.13 3.43
C ILE A 76 8.64 -2.36 2.99
N ASN A 77 8.03 -3.31 2.28
CA ASN A 77 8.75 -4.49 1.79
C ASN A 77 9.85 -4.16 0.78
N ASN A 78 9.72 -3.06 0.04
CA ASN A 78 10.70 -2.65 -0.96
C ASN A 78 11.87 -1.85 -0.36
N GLY A 79 11.60 -0.98 0.63
CA GLY A 79 12.63 -0.10 1.18
C GLY A 79 12.39 0.48 2.57
N GLY A 80 11.46 -0.10 3.33
CA GLY A 80 11.11 0.31 4.69
C GLY A 80 10.16 1.51 4.76
N PHE A 81 9.76 1.87 5.98
CA PHE A 81 8.96 3.06 6.29
C PHE A 81 9.61 4.33 5.77
N ILE A 82 10.96 4.40 5.76
CA ILE A 82 11.68 5.53 5.17
C ILE A 82 11.34 5.71 3.68
N GLN A 83 11.21 4.61 2.92
CA GLN A 83 10.80 4.69 1.52
C GLN A 83 9.33 5.06 1.39
N TYR A 84 8.46 4.46 2.21
CA TYR A 84 7.05 4.79 2.23
C TYR A 84 6.80 6.28 2.46
N PHE A 85 7.42 6.85 3.50
CA PHE A 85 7.25 8.27 3.81
C PHE A 85 8.00 9.18 2.86
N TYR A 86 9.13 8.77 2.30
CA TYR A 86 9.87 9.62 1.36
C TYR A 86 9.15 9.74 0.01
N ASN A 87 8.58 8.63 -0.48
CA ASN A 87 7.82 8.59 -1.74
C ASN A 87 6.45 9.30 -1.62
N SER A 88 5.83 9.59 -2.77
CA SER A 88 4.49 10.19 -2.80
C SER A 88 3.40 9.33 -2.14
N THR A 89 3.63 8.02 -2.02
CA THR A 89 2.75 7.08 -1.30
C THR A 89 2.58 7.43 0.17
N GLY A 90 3.54 8.14 0.77
CA GLY A 90 3.45 8.66 2.13
C GLY A 90 2.33 9.69 2.34
N GLU A 91 1.86 10.37 1.28
CA GLU A 91 0.70 11.27 1.36
C GLU A 91 -0.60 10.52 1.69
N LEU A 92 -0.62 9.20 1.47
CA LEU A 92 -1.76 8.34 1.75
C LEU A 92 -1.74 7.74 3.17
N ALA A 93 -0.76 8.08 4.02
CA ALA A 93 -0.52 7.40 5.29
C ALA A 93 -1.72 7.44 6.26
N TYR A 94 -2.45 8.55 6.30
CA TYR A 94 -3.66 8.64 7.13
C TYR A 94 -4.81 7.78 6.60
N LEU A 95 -4.98 7.70 5.26
CA LEU A 95 -5.96 6.79 4.65
C LEU A 95 -5.56 5.33 4.87
N ALA A 96 -4.26 5.02 4.79
CA ALA A 96 -3.74 3.70 5.10
C ALA A 96 -4.00 3.33 6.58
N LEU A 97 -3.79 4.25 7.51
CA LEU A 97 -4.09 4.06 8.94
C LEU A 97 -5.57 3.74 9.17
N GLU A 98 -6.49 4.53 8.62
CA GLU A 98 -7.92 4.25 8.68
C GLU A 98 -8.28 2.89 8.06
N GLY A 99 -7.59 2.53 6.96
CA GLY A 99 -7.75 1.26 6.29
C GLY A 99 -7.32 0.07 7.15
N LEU A 100 -6.17 0.18 7.84
CA LEU A 100 -5.68 -0.84 8.76
C LEU A 100 -6.64 -1.06 9.94
N GLU A 101 -7.19 0.03 10.50
CA GLU A 101 -8.19 -0.04 11.57
C GLU A 101 -9.45 -0.77 11.10
N GLN A 102 -9.94 -0.48 9.89
CA GLN A 102 -11.11 -1.15 9.31
C GLN A 102 -10.86 -2.61 8.92
N LEU A 103 -9.64 -2.96 8.53
CA LEU A 103 -9.23 -4.35 8.30
C LEU A 103 -9.12 -5.17 9.60
N GLY A 104 -9.14 -4.52 10.76
CA GLY A 104 -8.85 -5.16 12.04
C GLY A 104 -7.35 -5.44 12.25
N ALA A 105 -6.48 -4.81 11.45
CA ALA A 105 -5.03 -4.92 11.55
C ALA A 105 -4.49 -4.06 12.70
N VAL A 106 -4.96 -4.30 13.93
CA VAL A 106 -4.75 -3.41 15.10
C VAL A 106 -3.28 -3.15 15.37
N GLU A 107 -2.43 -4.18 15.35
CA GLU A 107 -0.99 -4.02 15.60
C GLU A 107 -0.29 -3.22 14.49
N HIS A 108 -0.64 -3.46 13.22
CA HIS A 108 -0.14 -2.67 12.09
C HIS A 108 -0.58 -1.20 12.18
N ALA A 109 -1.83 -0.94 12.57
CA ALA A 109 -2.33 0.41 12.77
C ALA A 109 -1.59 1.13 13.90
N ASN A 110 -1.33 0.43 15.02
CA ASN A 110 -0.54 0.98 16.12
C ASN A 110 0.91 1.25 15.73
N LEU A 111 1.51 0.39 14.90
CA LEU A 111 2.84 0.59 14.35
C LEU A 111 2.89 1.82 13.45
N LEU A 112 1.99 1.92 12.47
CA LEU A 112 1.92 3.07 11.56
C LEU A 112 1.66 4.38 12.32
N ARG A 113 0.81 4.37 13.35
CA ARG A 113 0.57 5.55 14.19
C ARG A 113 1.83 6.03 14.89
N ARG A 114 2.65 5.13 15.44
CA ARG A 114 3.94 5.51 16.06
C ARG A 114 4.95 5.99 15.00
N ALA A 115 4.95 5.37 13.82
CA ALA A 115 5.82 5.79 12.72
C ALA A 115 5.46 7.20 12.21
N LEU A 116 4.17 7.52 12.15
CA LEU A 116 3.67 8.87 11.84
C LEU A 116 4.11 9.90 12.87
N VAL A 117 4.06 9.58 14.17
CA VAL A 117 4.59 10.48 15.22
C VAL A 117 6.08 10.74 15.02
N LEU A 118 6.87 9.73 14.66
CA LEU A 118 8.28 9.92 14.35
C LEU A 118 8.49 10.80 13.10
N LEU A 119 7.67 10.61 12.06
CA LEU A 119 7.68 11.46 10.87
C LEU A 119 7.40 12.93 11.22
N GLU A 120 6.35 13.20 12.00
CA GLU A 120 5.96 14.54 12.43
C GLU A 120 7.06 15.23 13.25
N LEU A 121 7.75 14.49 14.12
CA LEU A 121 8.89 15.02 14.87
C LEU A 121 10.10 15.38 13.99
N ASN A 122 10.13 14.90 12.73
CA ASN A 122 11.19 15.13 11.77
C ASN A 122 10.68 15.79 10.47
N GLU A 123 9.52 16.44 10.51
CA GLU A 123 8.87 17.01 9.33
C GLU A 123 9.78 18.01 8.60
N ASP A 124 10.46 18.90 9.34
CA ASP A 124 11.42 19.87 8.80
C ASP A 124 12.54 19.19 7.98
N THR A 125 13.05 18.04 8.45
CA THR A 125 14.06 17.25 7.73
C THR A 125 13.49 16.70 6.43
N PHE A 126 12.28 16.12 6.48
CA PHE A 126 11.63 15.57 5.29
C PHE A 126 11.27 16.65 4.26
N GLU A 127 10.77 17.81 4.69
CA GLU A 127 10.46 18.93 3.80
C GLU A 127 11.71 19.44 3.09
N LYS A 128 12.80 19.64 3.85
CA LYS A 128 14.08 20.06 3.30
C LYS A 128 14.59 19.07 2.25
N LEU A 129 14.65 17.79 2.58
CA LEU A 129 15.19 16.75 1.69
C LEU A 129 14.34 16.54 0.43
N ARG A 130 13.01 16.67 0.52
CA ARG A 130 12.13 16.65 -0.66
C ARG A 130 12.33 17.87 -1.54
N SER A 131 12.57 19.04 -0.97
CA SER A 131 12.75 20.29 -1.72
C SER A 131 14.05 20.33 -2.55
N GLU A 132 15.08 19.60 -2.11
CA GLU A 132 16.38 19.56 -2.78
C GLU A 132 16.35 18.74 -4.08
N ASN A 133 15.38 17.82 -4.23
CA ASN A 133 15.14 17.00 -5.43
C ASN A 133 16.40 16.29 -5.99
N LEU A 134 17.30 15.89 -5.09
CA LEU A 134 18.53 15.16 -5.42
C LEU A 134 18.32 13.65 -5.20
N ILE A 135 18.94 12.81 -6.02
CA ILE A 135 18.97 11.35 -5.76
C ILE A 135 19.63 11.04 -4.40
N THR A 136 20.50 11.93 -3.90
CA THR A 136 21.18 11.80 -2.61
C THR A 136 20.27 12.06 -1.41
N SER A 137 19.20 12.83 -1.56
CA SER A 137 18.39 13.24 -0.40
C SER A 137 17.60 12.08 0.22
N PHE A 138 17.33 11.01 -0.53
CA PHE A 138 16.83 9.76 0.05
C PHE A 138 17.87 9.03 0.93
N VAL A 139 19.14 9.02 0.50
CA VAL A 139 20.23 8.41 1.28
C VAL A 139 20.49 9.21 2.55
N GLU A 140 20.40 10.54 2.47
CA GLU A 140 20.50 11.44 3.61
C GLU A 140 19.31 11.24 4.56
N ALA A 141 18.08 11.13 4.07
CA ALA A 141 16.91 10.84 4.89
C ALA A 141 17.08 9.56 5.71
N ARG A 142 17.62 8.50 5.08
CA ARG A 142 17.95 7.22 5.75
C ARG A 142 19.01 7.34 6.85
N GLN A 143 19.87 8.35 6.79
CA GLN A 143 20.91 8.59 7.79
C GLN A 143 20.41 9.50 8.92
N GLU A 144 19.50 10.43 8.61
CA GLU A 144 18.98 11.41 9.57
C GLU A 144 17.84 10.86 10.42
N VAL A 145 16.96 10.03 9.86
CA VAL A 145 15.79 9.50 10.56
C VAL A 145 15.76 7.97 10.51
N ASP A 146 15.85 7.35 11.69
CA ASP A 146 15.93 5.90 11.82
C ASP A 146 14.55 5.26 12.04
N PHE A 147 14.05 4.60 11.00
CA PHE A 147 12.83 3.79 11.03
C PHE A 147 13.09 2.28 11.19
N SER A 148 14.34 1.84 11.36
CA SER A 148 14.70 0.42 11.31
C SER A 148 13.93 -0.45 12.30
N SER A 149 13.72 0.04 13.53
CA SER A 149 12.92 -0.67 14.54
C SER A 149 11.45 -0.85 14.13
N PHE A 150 10.89 0.08 13.34
CA PHE A 150 9.52 -0.02 12.81
C PHE A 150 9.46 -1.03 11.67
N ASP A 151 10.48 -1.05 10.81
CA ASP A 151 10.60 -2.03 9.73
C ASP A 151 10.69 -3.45 10.30
N GLU A 152 11.57 -3.66 11.29
CA GLU A 152 11.71 -4.95 11.99
C GLU A 152 10.38 -5.40 12.61
N GLU A 153 9.69 -4.50 13.31
CA GLU A 153 8.39 -4.81 13.91
C GLU A 153 7.35 -5.17 12.84
N PHE A 154 7.29 -4.44 11.72
CA PHE A 154 6.40 -4.76 10.60
C PHE A 154 6.66 -6.19 10.08
N TYR A 155 7.91 -6.54 9.85
CA TYR A 155 8.27 -7.88 9.36
C TYR A 155 7.93 -9.00 10.35
N GLU A 156 8.00 -8.74 11.67
CA GLU A 156 7.57 -9.71 12.67
C GLU A 156 6.04 -9.87 12.71
N LEU A 157 5.27 -8.78 12.53
CA LEU A 157 3.82 -8.85 12.45
C LEU A 157 3.36 -9.68 11.24
N GLU A 158 3.98 -9.46 10.08
CA GLU A 158 3.69 -10.16 8.82
C GLU A 158 3.95 -11.67 8.87
N LYS A 159 4.76 -12.17 9.82
CA LYS A 159 4.94 -13.63 10.02
C LYS A 159 3.72 -14.31 10.62
N ASN A 160 2.89 -13.59 11.36
CA ASN A 160 1.73 -14.15 12.05
C ASN A 160 0.44 -14.01 11.24
N GLN A 161 0.23 -12.84 10.64
CA GLN A 161 -0.91 -12.53 9.80
C GLN A 161 -0.53 -11.40 8.85
N THR A 162 -0.60 -11.68 7.55
CA THR A 162 -0.23 -10.70 6.53
C THR A 162 -1.35 -9.70 6.28
N LEU A 163 -0.99 -8.47 5.90
CA LEU A 163 -1.96 -7.49 5.43
C LEU A 163 -2.71 -7.98 4.17
N SER A 164 -2.03 -8.71 3.28
CA SER A 164 -2.67 -9.31 2.09
C SER A 164 -3.80 -10.28 2.46
N GLU A 165 -3.60 -11.16 3.44
CA GLU A 165 -4.67 -12.07 3.91
C GLU A 165 -5.89 -11.31 4.46
N LEU A 166 -5.66 -10.24 5.22
CA LEU A 166 -6.73 -9.39 5.76
C LEU A 166 -7.50 -8.70 4.63
N ARG A 167 -6.80 -8.13 3.65
CA ARG A 167 -7.39 -7.46 2.49
C ARG A 167 -8.20 -8.43 1.62
N ILE A 168 -7.69 -9.63 1.35
CA ILE A 168 -8.42 -10.68 0.63
C ILE A 168 -9.72 -11.04 1.37
N ASN A 169 -9.65 -11.24 2.69
CA ASN A 169 -10.83 -11.55 3.50
C ASN A 169 -11.87 -10.42 3.45
N TYR A 170 -11.44 -9.17 3.55
CA TYR A 170 -12.31 -8.01 3.43
C TYR A 170 -13.01 -7.96 2.06
N ILE A 171 -12.25 -8.14 0.96
CA ILE A 171 -12.82 -8.15 -0.40
C ILE A 171 -13.91 -9.21 -0.52
N ARG A 172 -13.68 -10.42 -0.01
CA ARG A 172 -14.66 -11.53 -0.04
C ARG A 172 -15.94 -11.22 0.69
N GLN A 173 -15.86 -10.52 1.82
CA GLN A 173 -17.01 -10.19 2.66
C GLN A 173 -17.79 -8.98 2.12
N SER A 174 -17.13 -8.09 1.37
CA SER A 174 -17.68 -6.80 0.93
C SER A 174 -17.66 -6.60 -0.58
N LEU A 175 -17.92 -7.64 -1.38
CA LEU A 175 -17.83 -7.60 -2.86
C LEU A 175 -18.54 -6.40 -3.51
N THR A 176 -19.64 -5.93 -2.94
CA THR A 176 -20.40 -4.76 -3.44
C THR A 176 -19.63 -3.47 -3.44
N GLU A 177 -18.61 -3.33 -2.58
CA GLU A 177 -17.75 -2.13 -2.57
C GLU A 177 -16.78 -2.12 -3.74
N PHE A 178 -16.59 -3.24 -4.44
CA PHE A 178 -15.57 -3.39 -5.47
C PHE A 178 -16.13 -3.48 -6.88
N VAL A 179 -17.45 -3.46 -7.05
CA VAL A 179 -18.09 -3.46 -8.37
C VAL A 179 -18.26 -2.03 -8.92
N ASP A 180 -18.17 -1.89 -10.24
CA ASP A 180 -18.49 -0.64 -10.95
C ASP A 180 -19.97 -0.55 -11.36
#